data_AF-W8BY99-F1
#
_entry.id   AF-W8BY99-F1
#
_cell.length_a   1.000
_cell.length_b   1.000
_cell.length_c   1.000
_cell.angle_alpha   90.00
_cell.angle_beta   90.00
_cell.angle_gamma   90.00
#
_symmetry.space_group_name_H-M   'P 1'
#
loop_
_entity.id
_entity.type
_entity.pdbx_description
1 polymer ?
#
loop_
_entity_poly.entity_id
_entity_poly.type
_entity_poly.pdbx_seq_one_letter_code
_entity_poly.pdbx_strand_id
1 'polypeptide(L)'
;HVAYNKIRELPEDIIRNWSDLEVLVLSGNKLHNLPENICMLTKLEVLRLHSNLLQTTPSLTKLASLKVLDLAHNQLDHVNLLHFMPKNIKYLDLSCNSHLQFDERQVQMCQSLKKMSLVDVSGKNRESLPTRKLVEMKDSNILRQPWTVGFTETTGRCRKLLVKQLRLCNFAEDEGLFGILETATMGAITTALVNFVPQILTHERSVKETAKDYMKYTLLSVYQRLACERACDDMQIALCHIAKESIGFKDYMRPKRTKRFVLRVASIGNIKAYLVRKATTICLTDATRNDETILKSDNCNNPANTLISDPTIHETFLSNDDEFLVIC
;
A
#
# COMPACT_ATOMS: atom_id res chain seq x y z
N HIS A 1 8.53 5.86 -30.14
CA HIS A 1 7.48 6.40 -29.26
C HIS A 1 6.23 6.64 -30.09
N VAL A 2 5.12 5.96 -29.79
CA VAL A 2 3.84 6.11 -30.52
C VAL A 2 2.65 6.08 -29.54
N ALA A 3 2.70 6.94 -28.52
CA ALA A 3 1.66 7.06 -27.50
C ALA A 3 0.44 7.86 -28.00
N TYR A 4 -0.72 7.71 -27.35
CA TYR A 4 -1.95 8.48 -27.56
C TYR A 4 -2.45 8.50 -29.02
N ASN A 5 -2.47 7.32 -29.62
CA ASN A 5 -2.97 7.10 -30.97
C ASN A 5 -4.18 6.12 -30.95
N LYS A 6 -4.60 5.64 -32.12
CA LYS A 6 -5.72 4.69 -32.26
C LYS A 6 -5.25 3.30 -32.71
N ILE A 7 -4.01 2.94 -32.40
CA ILE A 7 -3.39 1.69 -32.83
C ILE A 7 -4.10 0.52 -32.14
N ARG A 8 -4.56 -0.46 -32.92
CA ARG A 8 -5.29 -1.64 -32.42
C ARG A 8 -4.43 -2.89 -32.35
N GLU A 9 -3.41 -2.96 -33.19
CA GLU A 9 -2.49 -4.09 -33.30
C GLU A 9 -1.11 -3.58 -33.70
N LEU A 10 -0.08 -4.36 -33.35
CA LEU A 10 1.28 -4.14 -33.83
C LEU A 10 1.61 -5.25 -34.85
N PRO A 11 2.21 -4.90 -36.01
CA PRO A 11 2.56 -5.88 -37.02
C PRO A 11 3.67 -6.82 -36.52
N GLU A 12 3.40 -8.12 -36.51
CA GLU A 12 4.31 -9.15 -35.99
C GLU A 12 5.66 -9.20 -36.71
N ASP A 13 5.64 -8.99 -38.03
CA ASP A 13 6.81 -9.14 -38.89
C ASP A 13 7.84 -8.01 -38.72
N ILE A 14 7.38 -6.80 -38.39
CA ILE A 14 8.24 -5.61 -38.33
C ILE A 14 9.01 -5.57 -37.02
N ILE A 15 8.45 -6.10 -35.94
CA ILE A 15 9.06 -6.06 -34.60
C ILE A 15 10.40 -6.78 -34.55
N ARG A 16 10.59 -7.83 -35.37
CA ARG A 16 11.85 -8.56 -35.46
C ARG A 16 13.02 -7.68 -35.89
N ASN A 17 12.74 -6.59 -36.62
CA ASN A 17 13.76 -5.67 -37.12
C ASN A 17 14.13 -4.59 -36.08
N TRP A 18 13.50 -4.57 -34.91
CA TRP A 18 13.77 -3.60 -33.84
C TRP A 18 14.79 -4.12 -32.82
N SER A 19 15.78 -4.90 -33.25
CA SER A 19 16.75 -5.59 -32.39
C SER A 19 17.52 -4.66 -31.43
N ASP A 20 17.70 -3.40 -31.81
CA ASP A 20 18.41 -2.37 -31.04
C ASP A 20 17.49 -1.46 -30.22
N LEU A 21 16.18 -1.74 -30.19
CA LEU A 21 15.22 -0.90 -29.50
C LEU A 21 15.33 -1.05 -27.98
N GLU A 22 15.65 0.05 -27.30
CA GLU A 22 15.75 0.13 -25.84
C GLU A 22 14.46 0.63 -25.18
N VAL A 23 13.71 1.50 -25.86
CA VAL A 23 12.51 2.14 -25.30
C VAL A 23 11.34 2.05 -26.27
N LEU A 24 10.29 1.35 -25.84
CA LEU A 24 9.02 1.24 -26.56
C LEU A 24 7.88 1.81 -25.72
N VAL A 25 7.29 2.90 -26.20
CA VAL A 25 6.14 3.56 -25.56
C VAL A 25 4.97 3.52 -26.53
N LEU A 26 3.90 2.85 -26.12
CA LEU A 26 2.67 2.58 -26.86
C LEU A 26 1.42 2.90 -26.00
N SER A 27 1.60 3.67 -24.94
CA SER A 27 0.53 4.03 -24.02
C SER A 27 -0.60 4.81 -24.68
N GLY A 28 -1.83 4.69 -24.16
CA GLY A 28 -2.99 5.46 -24.66
C GLY A 28 -3.43 5.05 -26.07
N ASN A 29 -3.30 3.76 -26.41
CA ASN A 29 -3.76 3.20 -27.68
C ASN A 29 -4.97 2.27 -27.44
N LYS A 30 -5.29 1.42 -28.43
CA LYS A 30 -6.40 0.45 -28.38
C LYS A 30 -5.89 -0.98 -28.59
N LEU A 31 -4.67 -1.27 -28.13
CA LEU A 31 -4.04 -2.59 -28.31
C LEU A 31 -4.81 -3.63 -27.49
N HIS A 32 -5.25 -4.70 -28.16
CA HIS A 32 -5.92 -5.83 -27.51
C HIS A 32 -4.95 -6.92 -27.06
N ASN A 33 -3.85 -7.10 -27.80
CA ASN A 33 -2.79 -8.04 -27.49
C ASN A 33 -1.43 -7.44 -27.89
N LEU A 34 -0.37 -7.98 -27.29
CA LEU A 34 0.99 -7.80 -27.79
C LEU A 34 1.39 -9.02 -28.61
N PRO A 35 2.12 -8.84 -29.72
CA PRO A 35 2.62 -9.94 -30.52
C PRO A 35 3.71 -10.72 -29.79
N GLU A 36 3.77 -12.04 -29.99
CA GLU A 36 4.75 -12.90 -29.30
C GLU A 36 6.21 -12.52 -29.61
N ASN A 37 6.47 -12.03 -30.83
CA ASN A 37 7.79 -11.57 -31.27
C ASN A 37 8.33 -10.40 -30.42
N ILE A 38 7.51 -9.74 -29.59
CA ILE A 38 8.00 -8.71 -28.66
C ILE A 38 9.10 -9.25 -27.74
N CYS A 39 9.08 -10.55 -27.42
CA CYS A 39 10.08 -11.20 -26.57
C CYS A 39 11.48 -11.28 -27.20
N MET A 40 11.62 -10.98 -28.50
CA MET A 40 12.88 -10.96 -29.22
C MET A 40 13.68 -9.68 -29.01
N LEU A 41 13.07 -8.63 -28.44
CA LEU A 41 13.69 -7.33 -28.20
C LEU A 41 14.63 -7.36 -26.99
N THR A 42 15.70 -8.15 -27.04
CA THR A 42 16.56 -8.43 -25.87
C THR A 42 17.25 -7.20 -25.25
N LYS A 43 17.40 -6.12 -26.02
CA LYS A 43 17.92 -4.82 -25.58
C LYS A 43 16.86 -3.88 -24.97
N LEU A 44 15.58 -4.25 -25.03
CA LEU A 44 14.50 -3.41 -24.52
C LEU A 44 14.62 -3.23 -23.01
N GLU A 45 14.77 -1.98 -22.57
CA GLU A 45 14.87 -1.58 -21.16
C GLU A 45 13.54 -1.06 -20.61
N VAL A 46 12.75 -0.40 -21.45
CA VAL A 46 11.49 0.26 -21.05
C VAL A 46 10.38 -0.11 -22.02
N LEU A 47 9.31 -0.71 -21.48
CA LEU A 47 8.08 -1.00 -22.20
C LEU A 47 6.89 -0.33 -21.49
N ARG A 48 6.27 0.66 -22.13
CA ARG A 48 5.07 1.34 -21.61
C ARG A 48 3.87 1.08 -22.49
N LEU A 49 2.82 0.55 -21.87
CA LEU A 49 1.59 0.10 -22.50
C LEU A 49 0.35 0.53 -21.70
N HIS A 50 0.49 1.52 -20.80
CA HIS A 50 -0.65 1.94 -20.00
C HIS A 50 -1.81 2.43 -20.86
N SER A 51 -3.04 2.33 -20.34
CA SER A 51 -4.24 2.82 -21.01
C SER A 51 -4.42 2.19 -22.41
N ASN A 52 -4.43 0.86 -22.45
CA ASN A 52 -4.74 0.05 -23.62
C ASN A 52 -5.88 -0.94 -23.26
N LEU A 53 -6.14 -1.92 -24.12
CA LEU A 53 -7.21 -2.93 -23.96
C LEU A 53 -6.62 -4.34 -23.86
N LEU A 54 -5.40 -4.47 -23.33
CA LEU A 54 -4.70 -5.74 -23.28
C LEU A 54 -5.43 -6.70 -22.34
N GLN A 55 -5.82 -7.87 -22.85
CA GLN A 55 -6.45 -8.94 -22.06
C GLN A 55 -5.45 -9.97 -21.57
N THR A 56 -4.40 -10.18 -22.36
CA THR A 56 -3.29 -11.06 -22.03
C THR A 56 -1.97 -10.40 -22.40
N THR A 57 -0.88 -10.97 -21.90
CA THR A 57 0.47 -10.54 -22.25
C THR A 57 1.34 -11.76 -22.59
N PRO A 58 2.12 -11.73 -23.70
CA PRO A 58 3.04 -12.80 -24.05
C PRO A 58 4.16 -12.92 -23.01
N SER A 59 4.90 -14.04 -23.01
CA SER A 59 6.04 -14.19 -22.10
C SER A 59 7.11 -13.14 -22.40
N LEU A 60 7.44 -12.31 -21.40
CA LEU A 60 8.50 -11.30 -21.48
C LEU A 60 9.79 -11.78 -20.79
N THR A 61 9.88 -13.06 -20.44
CA THR A 61 11.03 -13.64 -19.73
C THR A 61 12.35 -13.51 -20.49
N LYS A 62 12.29 -13.49 -21.82
CA LYS A 62 13.45 -13.32 -22.72
C LYS A 62 13.96 -11.88 -22.79
N LEU A 63 13.20 -10.90 -22.30
CA LEU A 63 13.60 -9.50 -22.27
C LEU A 63 14.58 -9.25 -21.11
N ALA A 64 15.80 -9.75 -21.26
CA ALA A 64 16.82 -9.75 -20.21
C ALA A 64 17.20 -8.33 -19.73
N SER A 65 17.07 -7.32 -20.59
CA SER A 65 17.42 -5.94 -20.26
C SER A 65 16.25 -5.12 -19.68
N LEU A 66 15.04 -5.68 -19.64
CA LEU A 66 13.83 -4.92 -19.27
C LEU A 66 13.84 -4.56 -17.78
N LYS A 67 13.82 -3.25 -17.52
CA LYS A 67 13.82 -2.64 -16.19
C LYS A 67 12.46 -2.07 -15.82
N VAL A 68 11.73 -1.52 -16.79
CA VAL A 68 10.45 -0.83 -16.58
C VAL A 68 9.39 -1.45 -17.48
N LEU A 69 8.33 -1.95 -16.86
CA LEU A 69 7.15 -2.46 -17.55
C LEU A 69 5.91 -1.79 -16.95
N ASP A 70 5.18 -1.08 -17.79
CA ASP A 70 3.95 -0.41 -17.40
C ASP A 70 2.79 -0.95 -18.23
N LEU A 71 1.88 -1.66 -17.55
CA LEU A 71 0.67 -2.29 -18.07
C LEU A 71 -0.56 -1.76 -17.34
N ALA A 72 -0.45 -0.60 -16.70
CA ALA A 72 -1.55 -0.01 -15.96
C ALA A 72 -2.76 0.28 -16.87
N HIS A 73 -3.98 0.29 -16.33
CA HIS A 73 -5.19 0.60 -17.10
C HIS A 73 -5.34 -0.25 -18.37
N ASN A 74 -5.27 -1.57 -18.21
CA ASN A 74 -5.58 -2.54 -19.26
C ASN A 74 -6.76 -3.42 -18.80
N GLN A 75 -7.00 -4.53 -19.51
CA GLN A 75 -8.06 -5.49 -19.23
C GLN A 75 -7.47 -6.86 -18.89
N LEU A 76 -6.30 -6.91 -18.25
CA LEU A 76 -5.61 -8.16 -17.96
C LEU A 76 -6.43 -8.96 -16.94
N ASP A 77 -6.66 -10.24 -17.23
CA ASP A 77 -7.45 -11.12 -16.37
C ASP A 77 -6.56 -12.07 -15.54
N HIS A 78 -5.50 -12.60 -16.16
CA HIS A 78 -4.59 -13.56 -15.54
C HIS A 78 -3.15 -13.29 -15.96
N VAL A 79 -2.25 -13.16 -14.99
CA VAL A 79 -0.80 -13.06 -15.25
C VAL A 79 -0.06 -14.07 -14.40
N ASN A 80 0.65 -14.97 -15.06
CA ASN A 80 1.59 -15.85 -14.37
C ASN A 80 2.92 -15.11 -14.18
N LEU A 81 3.12 -14.53 -12.99
CA LEU A 81 4.28 -13.69 -12.68
C LEU A 81 5.62 -14.40 -12.96
N LEU A 82 5.69 -15.72 -12.83
CA LEU A 82 6.92 -16.48 -13.06
C LEU A 82 7.26 -16.63 -14.54
N HIS A 83 6.24 -16.83 -15.37
CA HIS A 83 6.39 -17.09 -16.82
C HIS A 83 6.33 -15.80 -17.64
N PHE A 84 5.81 -14.74 -17.05
CA PHE A 84 5.68 -13.44 -17.68
C PHE A 84 6.87 -12.53 -17.36
N MET A 85 7.33 -12.50 -16.11
CA MET A 85 8.19 -11.42 -15.62
C MET A 85 9.68 -11.64 -15.93
N PRO A 86 10.36 -10.66 -16.59
CA PRO A 86 11.80 -10.73 -16.79
C PRO A 86 12.57 -10.73 -15.47
N LYS A 87 13.82 -11.22 -15.50
CA LYS A 87 14.64 -11.39 -14.28
C LYS A 87 15.12 -10.06 -13.69
N ASN A 88 15.26 -9.02 -14.51
CA ASN A 88 15.89 -7.75 -14.14
C ASN A 88 14.90 -6.58 -13.98
N ILE A 89 13.60 -6.88 -13.87
CA ILE A 89 12.57 -5.86 -13.72
C ILE A 89 12.78 -5.08 -12.41
N LYS A 90 12.67 -3.76 -12.48
CA LYS A 90 12.77 -2.86 -11.33
C LYS A 90 11.42 -2.22 -11.01
N TYR A 91 10.65 -1.92 -12.05
CA TYR A 91 9.34 -1.31 -11.96
C TYR A 91 8.35 -2.11 -12.80
N LEU A 92 7.27 -2.54 -12.15
CA LEU A 92 6.15 -3.23 -12.76
C LEU A 92 4.88 -2.54 -12.30
N ASP A 93 4.15 -1.95 -13.24
CA ASP A 93 2.83 -1.42 -12.97
C ASP A 93 1.77 -2.30 -13.65
N LEU A 94 0.92 -2.90 -12.84
CA LEU A 94 -0.24 -3.71 -13.27
C LEU A 94 -1.55 -3.10 -12.75
N SER A 95 -1.49 -1.87 -12.27
CA SER A 95 -2.61 -1.18 -11.64
C SER A 95 -3.78 -0.99 -12.61
N CYS A 96 -4.98 -0.77 -12.09
CA CYS A 96 -6.18 -0.55 -12.91
C CYS A 96 -6.49 -1.65 -13.96
N ASN A 97 -6.05 -2.89 -13.73
CA ASN A 97 -6.57 -4.07 -14.40
C ASN A 97 -7.64 -4.69 -13.50
N SER A 98 -8.91 -4.33 -13.72
CA SER A 98 -10.02 -4.64 -12.79
C SER A 98 -10.23 -6.14 -12.55
N HIS A 99 -9.95 -6.95 -13.56
CA HIS A 99 -10.17 -8.40 -13.57
C HIS A 99 -8.92 -9.22 -13.25
N LEU A 100 -7.75 -8.58 -13.13
CA LEU A 100 -6.47 -9.25 -12.98
C LEU A 100 -6.45 -10.10 -11.72
N GLN A 101 -5.94 -11.32 -11.84
CA GLN A 101 -5.76 -12.29 -10.78
C GLN A 101 -4.34 -12.86 -10.81
N PHE A 102 -3.85 -13.18 -9.61
CA PHE A 102 -2.56 -13.78 -9.35
C PHE A 102 -2.74 -15.14 -8.68
N ASP A 103 -1.70 -15.96 -8.70
CA ASP A 103 -1.64 -17.19 -7.90
C ASP A 103 -0.88 -16.88 -6.60
N GLU A 104 -1.47 -17.21 -5.45
CA GLU A 104 -0.90 -16.97 -4.13
C GLU A 104 0.53 -17.53 -4.00
N ARG A 105 0.78 -18.74 -4.53
CA ARG A 105 2.10 -19.38 -4.48
C ARG A 105 3.11 -18.59 -5.31
N GLN A 106 2.68 -18.05 -6.45
CA GLN A 106 3.53 -17.26 -7.34
C GLN A 106 3.86 -15.90 -6.73
N VAL A 107 2.91 -15.25 -6.05
CA VAL A 107 3.14 -13.98 -5.35
C VAL A 107 4.15 -14.17 -4.22
N GLN A 108 3.95 -15.17 -3.36
CA GLN A 108 4.90 -15.49 -2.27
C GLN A 108 6.30 -15.84 -2.80
N MET A 109 6.38 -16.61 -3.88
CA MET A 109 7.65 -16.94 -4.50
C MET A 109 8.32 -15.71 -5.16
N CYS A 110 7.56 -14.84 -5.81
CA CYS A 110 8.10 -13.61 -6.39
C CYS A 110 8.59 -12.62 -5.31
N GLN A 111 7.85 -12.46 -4.21
CA GLN A 111 8.23 -11.61 -3.07
C GLN A 111 9.53 -12.06 -2.39
N SER A 112 9.81 -13.36 -2.38
CA SER A 112 11.03 -13.91 -1.78
C SER A 112 12.24 -13.90 -2.71
N LEU A 113 12.02 -14.01 -4.03
CA LEU A 113 13.11 -14.18 -5.00
C LEU A 113 13.58 -12.88 -5.65
N LYS A 114 12.76 -11.82 -5.72
CA LYS A 114 13.06 -10.64 -6.54
C LYS A 114 12.70 -9.32 -5.84
N LYS A 115 13.46 -8.27 -6.18
CA LYS A 115 13.07 -6.89 -5.89
C LYS A 115 11.93 -6.53 -6.85
N MET A 116 10.73 -6.28 -6.34
CA MET A 116 9.60 -5.86 -7.16
C MET A 116 8.84 -4.73 -6.46
N SER A 117 8.28 -3.83 -7.28
CA SER A 117 7.28 -2.87 -6.86
C SER A 117 5.92 -3.48 -7.16
N LEU A 118 5.04 -3.56 -6.16
CA LEU A 118 3.65 -3.96 -6.31
C LEU A 118 2.77 -2.73 -6.15
N VAL A 119 1.77 -2.61 -7.01
CA VAL A 119 0.82 -1.50 -7.03
C VAL A 119 -0.57 -2.06 -7.27
N ASP A 120 -1.48 -1.91 -6.30
CA ASP A 120 -2.91 -2.12 -6.45
C ASP A 120 -3.64 -0.81 -6.17
N VAL A 121 -4.13 -0.16 -7.22
CA VAL A 121 -4.99 1.03 -7.11
C VAL A 121 -6.44 0.72 -7.51
N SER A 122 -6.84 -0.55 -7.54
CA SER A 122 -8.19 -0.96 -7.98
C SER A 122 -9.31 -0.40 -7.10
N GLY A 123 -9.00 0.08 -5.90
CA GLY A 123 -9.99 0.58 -4.96
C GLY A 123 -11.01 -0.48 -4.57
N LYS A 124 -10.64 -1.76 -4.66
CA LYS A 124 -11.51 -2.90 -4.32
C LYS A 124 -11.28 -3.43 -2.91
N ASN A 125 -10.62 -2.67 -2.05
CA ASN A 125 -10.35 -3.02 -0.65
C ASN A 125 -9.68 -4.36 -0.45
N ARG A 126 -8.79 -4.71 -1.37
CA ARG A 126 -8.13 -5.99 -1.29
C ARG A 126 -7.02 -5.91 -0.24
N GLU A 127 -7.00 -6.87 0.66
CA GLU A 127 -5.91 -7.01 1.63
C GLU A 127 -4.60 -7.43 0.96
N SER A 128 -4.64 -7.92 -0.27
CA SER A 128 -3.48 -8.30 -1.07
C SER A 128 -3.86 -8.33 -2.53
N LEU A 129 -2.90 -8.60 -3.41
CA LEU A 129 -3.21 -8.86 -4.80
C LEU A 129 -4.27 -9.97 -4.92
N PRO A 130 -5.24 -9.85 -5.84
CA PRO A 130 -6.35 -10.81 -6.00
C PRO A 130 -5.82 -12.21 -6.32
N THR A 131 -5.86 -13.14 -5.37
CA THR A 131 -5.35 -14.51 -5.56
C THR A 131 -6.38 -15.54 -6.03
N ARG A 132 -7.67 -15.14 -6.13
CA ARG A 132 -8.79 -16.02 -6.51
C ARG A 132 -9.79 -15.27 -7.38
N LYS A 133 -10.56 -16.02 -8.19
CA LYS A 133 -11.69 -15.47 -8.96
C LYS A 133 -12.64 -14.76 -8.00
N LEU A 134 -12.82 -13.46 -8.21
CA LEU A 134 -13.96 -12.77 -7.65
C LEU A 134 -15.19 -13.45 -8.24
N VAL A 135 -16.03 -14.01 -7.38
CA VAL A 135 -17.42 -14.24 -7.78
C VAL A 135 -17.89 -12.88 -8.26
N GLU A 136 -18.35 -12.79 -9.50
CA GLU A 136 -19.14 -11.65 -9.95
C GLU A 136 -20.36 -11.61 -9.05
N MET A 137 -20.20 -10.93 -7.93
CA MET A 137 -21.30 -10.58 -7.09
C MET A 137 -22.02 -9.53 -7.91
N LYS A 138 -23.01 -10.01 -8.67
CA LYS A 138 -24.16 -9.20 -9.11
C LYS A 138 -24.47 -8.25 -7.95
N ASP A 139 -24.65 -6.97 -8.25
CA ASP A 139 -24.92 -5.86 -7.33
C ASP A 139 -26.14 -6.10 -6.42
N SER A 140 -26.07 -7.12 -5.57
CA SER A 140 -27.08 -7.55 -4.64
C SER A 140 -26.34 -7.88 -3.35
N ASN A 141 -26.16 -6.85 -2.54
CA ASN A 141 -25.91 -6.93 -1.11
C ASN A 141 -24.56 -7.49 -0.61
N ILE A 142 -23.47 -7.40 -1.38
CA ILE A 142 -22.15 -7.35 -0.72
C ILE A 142 -22.13 -6.03 0.05
N LEU A 143 -21.90 -6.09 1.36
CA LEU A 143 -21.71 -4.90 2.18
C LEU A 143 -20.76 -3.94 1.46
N ARG A 144 -21.26 -2.76 1.05
CA ARG A 144 -20.39 -1.65 0.66
C ARG A 144 -19.51 -1.38 1.88
N GLN A 145 -18.28 -1.86 1.85
CA GLN A 145 -17.31 -1.48 2.87
C GLN A 145 -17.21 0.05 2.85
N PRO A 146 -17.21 0.69 4.03
CA PRO A 146 -17.32 2.14 4.13
C PRO A 146 -16.11 2.88 3.55
N TRP A 147 -14.94 2.23 3.53
CA TRP A 147 -13.68 2.84 3.11
C TRP A 147 -13.12 2.14 1.89
N THR A 148 -12.53 2.91 0.97
CA THR A 148 -11.81 2.38 -0.19
C THR A 148 -10.30 2.51 0.00
N VAL A 149 -9.52 1.45 -0.24
CA VAL A 149 -8.05 1.45 -0.12
C VAL A 149 -7.37 0.92 -1.38
N GLY A 150 -6.25 1.55 -1.73
CA GLY A 150 -5.23 1.02 -2.63
C GLY A 150 -3.90 0.98 -1.88
N PHE A 151 -2.94 0.21 -2.38
CA PHE A 151 -1.61 0.12 -1.77
C PHE A 151 -0.52 0.01 -2.83
N THR A 152 0.65 0.49 -2.45
CA THR A 152 1.88 0.28 -3.19
C THR A 152 2.98 -0.12 -2.22
N GLU A 153 3.82 -1.08 -2.60
CA GLU A 153 4.97 -1.48 -1.81
C GLU A 153 6.14 -1.81 -2.71
N THR A 154 7.35 -1.45 -2.29
CA THR A 154 8.57 -1.74 -3.04
C THR A 154 9.72 -1.98 -2.08
N THR A 155 10.60 -2.91 -2.43
CA THR A 155 11.83 -3.13 -1.66
C THR A 155 12.86 -2.01 -1.89
N GLY A 156 12.71 -1.20 -2.94
CA GLY A 156 13.62 -0.11 -3.26
C GLY A 156 15.08 -0.58 -3.32
N ARG A 157 15.94 0.01 -2.47
CA ARG A 157 17.36 -0.37 -2.35
C ARG A 157 17.57 -1.62 -1.49
N CYS A 158 16.61 -1.96 -0.63
CA CYS A 158 16.67 -3.08 0.30
C CYS A 158 16.62 -4.43 -0.43
N ARG A 159 17.19 -5.47 0.20
CA ARG A 159 17.16 -6.84 -0.33
C ARG A 159 15.79 -7.52 -0.11
N LYS A 160 15.03 -7.05 0.86
CA LYS A 160 13.70 -7.55 1.24
C LYS A 160 12.79 -6.37 1.56
N LEU A 161 11.48 -6.59 1.50
CA LEU A 161 10.49 -5.61 1.92
C LEU A 161 10.54 -5.49 3.45
N LEU A 162 10.80 -4.29 3.97
CA LEU A 162 10.90 -4.00 5.41
C LEU A 162 9.61 -3.38 5.97
N VAL A 163 8.65 -3.09 5.09
CA VAL A 163 7.39 -2.45 5.43
C VAL A 163 6.28 -3.50 5.55
N LYS A 164 5.45 -3.37 6.56
CA LYS A 164 4.18 -4.08 6.74
C LYS A 164 3.06 -3.08 6.86
N GLN A 165 1.89 -3.43 6.32
CA GLN A 165 0.73 -2.55 6.26
C GLN A 165 -0.46 -3.22 6.95
N LEU A 166 -1.23 -2.43 7.69
CA LEU A 166 -2.53 -2.78 8.27
C LEU A 166 -3.61 -2.09 7.43
N ARG A 167 -4.60 -2.85 6.94
CA ARG A 167 -5.65 -2.33 6.03
C ARG A 167 -7.02 -2.93 6.35
N LEU A 168 -7.64 -2.53 7.45
CA LEU A 168 -8.97 -2.99 7.85
C LEU A 168 -10.02 -1.94 7.45
N CYS A 169 -10.67 -2.17 6.30
CA CYS A 169 -11.64 -1.24 5.73
C CYS A 169 -13.04 -1.31 6.36
N ASN A 170 -13.24 -2.24 7.30
CA ASN A 170 -14.51 -2.51 7.98
C ASN A 170 -14.25 -2.95 9.43
N PHE A 171 -13.36 -2.22 10.10
CA PHE A 171 -13.09 -2.41 11.53
C PHE A 171 -14.32 -1.93 12.33
N ALA A 172 -14.72 -2.66 13.38
CA ALA A 172 -15.87 -2.30 14.22
C ALA A 172 -17.12 -1.83 13.43
N GLU A 173 -17.53 -2.64 12.44
CA GLU A 173 -18.64 -2.38 11.49
C GLU A 173 -18.38 -1.28 10.46
N ASP A 174 -18.39 0.00 10.86
CA ASP A 174 -18.34 1.16 9.95
C ASP A 174 -16.98 1.91 9.99
N GLU A 175 -16.04 1.45 10.82
CA GLU A 175 -14.76 2.14 11.08
C GLU A 175 -13.64 1.62 10.18
N GLY A 176 -12.60 2.43 10.01
CA GLY A 176 -11.42 2.09 9.20
C GLY A 176 -10.18 2.08 10.07
N LEU A 177 -9.39 1.01 10.06
CA LEU A 177 -8.11 0.93 10.77
C LEU A 177 -6.99 0.63 9.78
N PHE A 178 -6.10 1.60 9.62
CA PHE A 178 -5.00 1.57 8.68
C PHE A 178 -3.68 1.80 9.40
N GLY A 179 -2.58 1.31 8.83
CA GLY A 179 -1.28 1.62 9.38
C GLY A 179 -0.12 1.09 8.56
N ILE A 180 1.06 1.65 8.81
CA ILE A 180 2.31 1.23 8.22
C ILE A 180 3.31 1.02 9.36
N LEU A 181 4.05 -0.08 9.29
CA LEU A 181 5.11 -0.45 10.20
C LEU A 181 6.36 -0.74 9.38
N GLU A 182 7.44 0.00 9.63
CA GLU A 182 8.77 -0.22 9.08
C GLU A 182 9.71 -0.68 10.19
N THR A 183 10.43 -1.78 9.94
CA THR A 183 11.46 -2.26 10.86
C THR A 183 12.62 -2.90 10.09
N ALA A 184 13.85 -2.65 10.56
CA ALA A 184 15.06 -3.24 10.02
C ALA A 184 15.10 -4.77 10.19
N THR A 185 14.41 -5.29 11.23
CA THR A 185 14.41 -6.72 11.57
C THR A 185 13.11 -7.36 11.12
N MET A 186 13.17 -8.10 10.01
CA MET A 186 12.02 -8.84 9.48
C MET A 186 11.90 -10.22 10.12
N GLY A 187 10.74 -10.52 10.69
CA GLY A 187 10.37 -11.86 11.16
C GLY A 187 8.86 -12.13 11.11
N ALA A 188 8.46 -13.38 11.34
CA ALA A 188 7.05 -13.78 11.50
C ALA A 188 6.33 -12.96 12.59
N ILE A 189 7.11 -12.47 13.56
CA ILE A 189 6.70 -11.60 14.66
C ILE A 189 6.08 -10.30 14.15
N THR A 190 6.72 -9.60 13.20
CA THR A 190 6.21 -8.34 12.65
C THR A 190 4.84 -8.53 11.99
N THR A 191 4.67 -9.64 11.26
CA THR A 191 3.39 -10.02 10.66
C THR A 191 2.34 -10.36 11.73
N ALA A 192 2.72 -11.13 12.75
CA ALA A 192 1.83 -11.47 13.85
C ALA A 192 1.38 -10.22 14.63
N LEU A 193 2.25 -9.24 14.78
CA LEU A 193 1.95 -7.99 15.49
C LEU A 193 0.99 -7.07 14.75
N VAL A 194 1.14 -6.93 13.44
CA VAL A 194 0.13 -6.24 12.62
C VAL A 194 -1.24 -6.87 12.83
N ASN A 195 -1.31 -8.19 13.00
CA ASN A 195 -2.56 -8.90 13.30
C ASN A 195 -3.06 -8.70 14.74
N PHE A 196 -2.20 -8.32 15.70
CA PHE A 196 -2.58 -8.03 17.09
C PHE A 196 -3.05 -6.59 17.30
N VAL A 197 -2.63 -5.62 16.46
CA VAL A 197 -3.03 -4.20 16.58
C VAL A 197 -4.55 -4.02 16.77
N PRO A 198 -5.45 -4.69 16.00
CA PRO A 198 -6.88 -4.51 16.16
C PRO A 198 -7.41 -4.98 17.52
N GLN A 199 -6.82 -6.06 18.06
CA GLN A 199 -7.19 -6.61 19.37
C GLN A 199 -6.76 -5.69 20.50
N ILE A 200 -5.53 -5.18 20.42
CA ILE A 200 -5.00 -4.20 21.38
C ILE A 200 -5.85 -2.94 21.35
N LEU A 201 -6.12 -2.39 20.16
CA LEU A 201 -6.92 -1.17 20.02
C LEU A 201 -8.33 -1.34 20.61
N THR A 202 -8.96 -2.49 20.37
CA THR A 202 -10.29 -2.79 20.95
C THR A 202 -10.22 -2.89 22.47
N HIS A 203 -9.16 -3.49 23.02
CA HIS A 203 -8.93 -3.56 24.45
C HIS A 203 -8.74 -2.17 25.07
N GLU A 204 -7.86 -1.34 24.52
CA GLU A 204 -7.60 0.03 25.02
C GLU A 204 -8.85 0.91 24.95
N ARG A 205 -9.74 0.69 23.97
CA ARG A 205 -11.04 1.39 23.93
C ARG A 205 -12.03 0.95 25.01
N SER A 206 -11.88 -0.25 25.55
CA SER A 206 -12.76 -0.81 26.58
C SER A 206 -12.36 -0.41 28.00
N VAL A 207 -11.08 -0.06 28.19
CA VAL A 207 -10.50 0.30 29.48
C VAL A 207 -10.73 1.79 29.75
N LYS A 208 -11.36 2.13 30.87
CA LYS A 208 -11.80 3.50 31.18
C LYS A 208 -10.65 4.50 31.23
N GLU A 209 -9.51 4.06 31.75
CA GLU A 209 -8.30 4.85 31.96
C GLU A 209 -7.61 5.21 30.63
N THR A 210 -7.68 4.32 29.64
CA THR A 210 -6.98 4.48 28.36
C THR A 210 -7.91 4.82 27.19
N ALA A 211 -9.23 4.66 27.35
CA ALA A 211 -10.22 4.84 26.28
C ALA A 211 -10.22 6.24 25.62
N LYS A 212 -9.80 7.29 26.35
CA LYS A 212 -9.71 8.64 25.77
C LYS A 212 -8.50 8.79 24.84
N ASP A 213 -7.38 8.19 25.23
CA ASP A 213 -6.09 8.27 24.54
C ASP A 213 -5.69 6.90 23.97
N TYR A 214 -6.69 6.09 23.58
CA TYR A 214 -6.50 4.69 23.22
C TYR A 214 -5.50 4.49 22.07
N MET A 215 -5.41 5.46 21.15
CA MET A 215 -4.43 5.41 20.05
C MET A 215 -2.99 5.49 20.56
N LYS A 216 -2.73 6.34 21.56
CA LYS A 216 -1.43 6.45 22.22
C LYS A 216 -1.08 5.14 22.92
N TYR A 217 -1.98 4.62 23.74
CA TYR A 217 -1.74 3.37 24.47
C TYR A 217 -1.65 2.16 23.55
N THR A 218 -2.44 2.10 22.48
CA THR A 218 -2.32 1.05 21.45
C THR A 218 -0.91 1.05 20.87
N LEU A 219 -0.39 2.23 20.50
CA LEU A 219 0.92 2.33 19.88
C LEU A 219 2.05 1.99 20.85
N LEU A 220 1.95 2.42 22.10
CA LEU A 220 2.89 2.07 23.17
C LEU A 220 2.87 0.57 23.48
N SER A 221 1.70 -0.06 23.57
CA SER A 221 1.55 -1.50 23.78
C SER A 221 2.13 -2.31 22.63
N VAL A 222 1.94 -1.86 21.39
CA VAL A 222 2.57 -2.47 20.19
C VAL A 222 4.09 -2.31 20.25
N TYR A 223 4.59 -1.12 20.59
CA TYR A 223 6.02 -0.84 20.71
C TYR A 223 6.68 -1.67 21.81
N GLN A 224 6.09 -1.74 23.00
CA GLN A 224 6.62 -2.52 24.12
C GLN A 224 6.71 -4.01 23.78
N ARG A 225 5.69 -4.55 23.11
CA ARG A 225 5.68 -5.95 22.68
C ARG A 225 6.80 -6.25 21.67
N LEU A 226 7.21 -5.26 20.88
CA LEU A 226 8.34 -5.33 19.94
C LEU A 226 9.70 -5.13 20.62
N ALA A 227 9.79 -4.22 21.59
CA ALA A 227 11.01 -3.91 22.31
C ALA A 227 11.48 -5.07 23.20
N CYS A 228 10.56 -5.83 23.79
CA CYS A 228 10.88 -7.03 24.59
C CYS A 228 11.66 -8.11 23.82
N GLU A 229 11.64 -8.08 22.49
CA GLU A 229 12.25 -9.12 21.65
C GLU A 229 13.62 -8.73 21.03
N ARG A 230 14.28 -7.68 21.57
CA ARG A 230 15.64 -7.20 21.19
C ARG A 230 15.81 -6.72 19.73
N ALA A 231 14.73 -6.30 19.08
CA ALA A 231 14.73 -6.06 17.63
C ALA A 231 14.22 -4.65 17.21
N CYS A 232 14.35 -3.62 18.05
CA CYS A 232 13.47 -2.45 17.92
C CYS A 232 14.09 -1.06 18.12
N ASP A 233 15.40 -0.87 17.95
CA ASP A 233 15.97 0.48 18.09
C ASP A 233 15.59 1.42 16.93
N ASP A 234 15.23 0.87 15.75
CA ASP A 234 14.90 1.63 14.52
C ASP A 234 13.47 1.38 14.02
N MET A 235 12.51 1.13 14.90
CA MET A 235 11.13 0.88 14.46
C MET A 235 10.37 2.19 14.20
N GLN A 236 9.68 2.24 13.06
CA GLN A 236 8.78 3.32 12.71
C GLN A 236 7.38 2.78 12.48
N ILE A 237 6.38 3.44 13.04
CA ILE A 237 4.99 3.01 12.93
C ILE A 237 4.07 4.22 12.85
N ALA A 238 3.09 4.16 11.97
CA ALA A 238 1.97 5.10 11.93
C ALA A 238 0.66 4.31 11.84
N LEU A 239 -0.28 4.62 12.73
CA LEU A 239 -1.63 4.07 12.78
C LEU A 239 -2.63 5.19 12.54
N CYS A 240 -3.60 4.92 11.68
CA CYS A 240 -4.72 5.80 11.38
C CYS A 240 -6.03 5.06 11.67
N HIS A 241 -6.84 5.60 12.56
CA HIS A 241 -8.15 5.05 12.90
C HIS A 241 -9.23 6.07 12.55
N ILE A 242 -10.13 5.68 11.63
CA ILE A 242 -11.31 6.44 11.26
C ILE A 242 -12.49 5.88 12.05
N ALA A 243 -12.80 6.54 13.17
CA ALA A 243 -13.86 6.12 14.08
C ALA A 243 -15.16 6.89 13.81
N LYS A 244 -16.30 6.28 14.09
CA LYS A 244 -17.58 6.98 14.07
C LYS A 244 -17.70 7.85 15.31
N GLU A 245 -18.12 9.10 15.16
CA GLU A 245 -18.39 9.97 16.31
C GLU A 245 -19.59 9.42 17.11
N SER A 246 -19.41 9.24 18.41
CA SER A 246 -20.52 8.92 19.32
C SER A 246 -21.38 10.17 19.47
N ILE A 247 -22.69 10.04 19.25
CA ILE A 247 -23.67 11.13 19.26
C ILE A 247 -23.61 11.84 20.61
N GLY A 248 -23.16 13.09 20.62
CA GLY A 248 -23.10 13.90 21.84
C GLY A 248 -24.46 14.49 22.19
N PHE A 249 -24.66 14.85 23.47
CA PHE A 249 -25.91 15.47 23.98
C PHE A 249 -26.29 16.79 23.27
N LYS A 250 -25.40 17.39 22.46
CA LYS A 250 -25.64 18.62 21.68
C LYS A 250 -26.16 18.37 20.25
N ASP A 251 -26.29 17.12 19.81
CA ASP A 251 -26.61 16.76 18.42
C ASP A 251 -28.12 16.60 18.10
N TYR A 252 -29.03 16.86 19.06
CA TYR A 252 -30.49 16.73 18.85
C TYR A 252 -31.06 17.67 17.77
N MET A 253 -30.31 18.70 17.36
CA MET A 253 -30.68 19.62 16.29
C MET A 253 -30.20 19.19 14.89
N ARG A 254 -29.47 18.06 14.78
CA ARG A 254 -28.89 17.61 13.49
C ARG A 254 -29.75 16.55 12.79
N PRO A 255 -29.83 16.57 11.44
CA PRO A 255 -30.51 15.54 10.68
C PRO A 255 -29.90 14.16 10.98
N LYS A 256 -30.74 13.16 11.31
CA LYS A 256 -30.34 11.76 11.63
C LYS A 256 -29.50 11.04 10.55
N ARG A 257 -29.22 11.67 9.41
CA ARG A 257 -28.58 11.07 8.22
C ARG A 257 -27.09 11.39 8.04
N THR A 258 -26.51 12.34 8.75
CA THR A 258 -25.09 12.68 8.57
C THR A 258 -24.22 11.88 9.56
N LYS A 259 -23.61 10.78 9.11
CA LYS A 259 -22.55 10.09 9.87
C LYS A 259 -21.33 11.01 9.91
N ARG A 260 -20.80 11.31 11.10
CA ARG A 260 -19.55 12.06 11.26
C ARG A 260 -18.45 11.10 11.69
N PHE A 261 -17.29 11.25 11.07
CA PHE A 261 -16.13 10.42 11.33
C PHE A 261 -15.00 11.28 11.89
N VAL A 262 -14.24 10.70 12.81
CA VAL A 262 -13.06 11.29 13.41
C VAL A 262 -11.86 10.45 12.97
N LEU A 263 -10.92 11.10 12.30
CA LEU A 263 -9.63 10.51 11.98
C LEU A 263 -8.66 10.79 13.13
N ARG A 264 -8.17 9.72 13.76
CA ARG A 264 -7.11 9.75 14.75
C ARG A 264 -5.86 9.10 14.20
N VAL A 265 -4.74 9.81 14.28
CA VAL A 265 -3.44 9.34 13.83
C VAL A 265 -2.51 9.27 15.03
N ALA A 266 -1.80 8.15 15.15
CA ALA A 266 -0.72 7.97 16.11
C ALA A 266 0.53 7.51 15.38
N SER A 267 1.67 8.15 15.61
CA SER A 267 2.93 7.76 14.97
C SER A 267 4.14 7.85 15.88
N ILE A 268 5.13 6.99 15.60
CA ILE A 268 6.49 7.00 16.13
C ILE A 268 7.42 6.85 14.94
N GLY A 269 8.42 7.73 14.83
CA GLY A 269 9.37 7.72 13.71
C GLY A 269 8.95 8.63 12.55
N ASN A 270 9.39 8.30 11.34
CA ASN A 270 9.37 9.24 10.19
C ASN A 270 8.31 8.93 9.14
N ILE A 271 7.48 7.89 9.33
CA ILE A 271 6.35 7.58 8.45
C ILE A 271 5.40 8.77 8.43
N LYS A 272 5.04 9.22 7.22
CA LYS A 272 4.18 10.39 7.04
C LYS A 272 2.75 9.97 6.74
N ALA A 273 1.79 10.70 7.31
CA ALA A 273 0.39 10.60 6.91
C ALA A 273 -0.15 11.97 6.48
N TYR A 274 -0.89 12.00 5.38
CA TYR A 274 -1.46 13.20 4.80
C TYR A 274 -2.96 13.03 4.56
N LEU A 275 -3.75 14.01 4.99
CA LEU A 275 -5.14 14.16 4.62
C LEU A 275 -5.23 15.14 3.45
N VAL A 276 -5.61 14.64 2.29
CA VAL A 276 -5.76 15.43 1.06
C VAL A 276 -7.21 15.88 0.94
N ARG A 277 -7.39 17.20 0.91
CA ARG A 277 -8.65 17.87 0.64
C ARG A 277 -8.61 18.52 -0.73
N LYS A 278 -9.77 18.79 -1.32
CA LYS A 278 -9.92 19.46 -2.62
C LYS A 278 -9.03 20.70 -2.82
N ALA A 279 -8.81 21.47 -1.75
CA ALA A 279 -8.05 22.72 -1.80
C ALA A 279 -6.74 22.71 -1.00
N THR A 280 -6.52 21.74 -0.12
CA THR A 280 -5.40 21.76 0.85
C THR A 280 -4.96 20.35 1.22
N THR A 281 -3.68 20.18 1.54
CA THR A 281 -3.17 18.94 2.13
C THR A 281 -2.70 19.19 3.56
N ILE A 282 -3.12 18.35 4.50
CA ILE A 282 -2.77 18.45 5.91
C ILE A 282 -1.80 17.31 6.25
N CYS A 283 -0.61 17.63 6.75
CA CYS A 283 0.30 16.64 7.33
C CYS A 283 -0.19 16.28 8.73
N LEU A 284 -0.53 15.01 8.96
CA LEU A 284 -1.10 14.50 10.21
C LEU A 284 -0.03 13.98 11.18
N THR A 285 1.19 13.80 10.68
CA THR A 285 2.37 13.33 11.42
C THR A 285 3.39 14.45 11.45
N ASP A 286 4.05 14.70 12.58
CA ASP A 286 4.98 15.83 12.70
C ASP A 286 6.14 15.74 11.69
N ALA A 287 6.50 16.87 11.08
CA ALA A 287 7.51 16.92 10.04
C ALA A 287 8.94 16.69 10.58
N THR A 288 9.23 17.06 11.83
CA THR A 288 10.60 17.09 12.37
C THR A 288 10.60 17.10 13.91
N ARG A 289 11.07 16.02 14.53
CA ARG A 289 11.86 16.10 15.78
C ARG A 289 13.31 15.81 15.41
N ASN A 290 13.97 16.78 14.79
CA ASN A 290 15.42 16.85 14.82
C ASN A 290 15.78 18.19 15.45
N ASP A 291 16.69 18.10 16.41
CA ASP A 291 17.36 19.14 17.20
C ASP A 291 16.70 19.54 18.53
N GLU A 292 17.48 19.34 19.60
CA GLU A 292 17.41 19.95 20.96
C GLU A 292 16.97 19.14 22.20
N THR A 293 16.91 17.80 22.19
CA THR A 293 17.01 17.05 23.48
C THR A 293 17.84 15.77 23.40
N ILE A 294 19.04 15.85 22.81
CA ILE A 294 20.16 14.98 23.22
C ILE A 294 21.12 15.86 24.01
N LEU A 295 20.68 16.27 25.21
CA LEU A 295 21.63 16.64 26.25
C LEU A 295 22.29 15.34 26.68
N LYS A 296 23.57 15.22 26.33
CA LYS A 296 24.52 14.30 26.94
C LYS A 296 24.34 14.33 28.45
N SER A 297 23.82 13.24 29.02
CA SER A 297 24.25 12.83 30.36
C SER A 297 25.13 11.61 30.16
N ASP A 298 26.44 11.86 30.19
CA ASP A 298 27.45 10.84 30.44
C ASP A 298 27.06 10.03 31.69
N ASN A 299 27.39 8.74 31.64
CA ASN A 299 27.24 7.73 32.68
C ASN A 299 25.82 7.22 32.98
N CYS A 300 25.48 6.08 32.39
CA CYS A 300 25.28 4.84 33.17
C CYS A 300 25.10 3.62 32.26
N ASN A 301 25.97 2.63 32.44
CA ASN A 301 25.82 1.28 31.93
C ASN A 301 24.52 0.64 32.46
N ASN A 302 23.45 0.64 31.68
CA ASN A 302 22.30 -0.24 31.88
C ASN A 302 21.54 -0.42 30.55
N PRO A 303 21.48 -1.63 29.96
CA PRO A 303 20.82 -1.87 28.68
C PRO A 303 19.29 -1.99 28.78
N ALA A 304 18.68 -1.50 29.86
CA ALA A 304 17.27 -1.71 30.18
C ALA A 304 16.40 -0.44 30.12
N ASN A 305 16.95 0.71 29.75
CA ASN A 305 16.24 1.98 29.73
C ASN A 305 16.39 2.70 28.38
N THR A 306 16.03 2.03 27.29
CA THR A 306 15.77 2.71 26.01
C THR A 306 14.53 3.59 26.21
N LEU A 307 14.74 4.91 26.25
CA LEU A 307 13.67 5.89 26.42
C LEU A 307 12.65 5.71 25.26
N ILE A 308 11.47 5.17 25.57
CA ILE A 308 10.39 5.05 24.57
C ILE A 308 9.99 6.47 24.18
N SER A 309 10.10 6.79 22.89
CA SER A 309 9.63 8.08 22.38
C SER A 309 8.12 8.17 22.51
N ASP A 310 7.62 9.23 23.13
CA ASP A 310 6.18 9.45 23.26
C ASP A 310 5.57 9.62 21.85
N PRO A 311 4.54 8.84 21.49
CA PRO A 311 3.95 8.91 20.15
C PRO A 311 3.30 10.26 19.89
N THR A 312 3.42 10.75 18.66
CA THR A 312 2.72 11.94 18.19
C THR A 312 1.27 11.56 17.88
N ILE A 313 0.31 12.30 18.43
CA ILE A 313 -1.12 12.07 18.23
C ILE A 313 -1.74 13.26 17.51
N HIS A 314 -2.51 12.99 16.46
CA HIS A 314 -3.28 14.00 15.74
C HIS A 314 -4.74 13.55 15.63
N GLU A 315 -5.69 14.45 15.87
CA GLU A 315 -7.12 14.19 15.74
C GLU A 315 -7.75 15.26 14.84
N THR A 316 -8.50 14.82 13.83
CA THR A 316 -9.23 15.73 12.93
C THR A 316 -10.57 15.13 12.51
N PHE A 317 -11.55 15.99 12.26
CA PHE A 317 -12.87 15.57 11.79
C PHE A 317 -12.88 15.48 10.28
N LEU A 318 -13.44 14.39 9.76
CA LEU A 318 -13.66 14.24 8.33
C LEU A 318 -14.90 15.03 7.89
N SER A 319 -14.80 15.54 6.67
CA SER A 319 -15.73 16.42 5.99
C SER A 319 -15.91 15.95 4.53
N ASN A 320 -16.87 16.55 3.83
CA ASN A 320 -17.13 16.22 2.42
C ASN A 320 -16.05 16.74 1.45
N ASP A 321 -15.07 17.48 1.95
CA ASP A 321 -13.95 18.00 1.16
C ASP A 321 -12.70 17.12 1.27
N ASP A 322 -12.69 16.14 2.17
CA ASP A 322 -11.63 15.15 2.28
C ASP A 322 -11.77 14.09 1.18
N GLU A 323 -10.71 13.91 0.39
CA GLU A 323 -10.72 12.99 -0.77
C GLU A 323 -9.89 11.73 -0.50
N PHE A 324 -8.67 11.90 0.04
CA PHE A 324 -7.74 10.79 0.25
C PHE A 324 -7.00 10.90 1.58
N LEU A 325 -6.77 9.75 2.21
CA LEU A 325 -5.78 9.57 3.26
C LEU A 325 -4.59 8.83 2.68
N VAL A 326 -3.41 9.44 2.72
CA VAL A 326 -2.17 8.86 2.21
C VAL A 326 -1.24 8.59 3.39
N ILE A 327 -0.70 7.37 3.49
CA ILE A 327 0.30 6.98 4.48
C ILE A 327 1.51 6.45 3.70
N CYS A 328 2.70 6.99 3.96
CA CYS A 328 3.90 6.69 3.17
C CYS A 328 5.20 6.74 3.98
#